data_AF-A0A2X4UMD4-F1
#
_entry.id   AF-A0A2X4UMD4-F1
#
_cell.length_a   1.000
_cell.length_b   1.000
_cell.length_c   1.000
_cell.angle_alpha   90.00
_cell.angle_beta   90.00
_cell.angle_gamma   90.00
#
_symmetry.space_group_name_H-M   'P 1'
#
loop_
_entity.id
_entity.type
_entity.pdbx_description
1 polymer ?
#
loop_
_entity_poly.entity_id
_entity_poly.type
_entity_poly.pdbx_seq_one_letter_code
_entity_poly.pdbx_strand_id
1 'polypeptide(L)'
;MKSWVIGLLALPFSVFAGERVIAIGGDVTEIIYALGAGQTLVARDSTSQQPPQATALPNVGYMRQLNAEGILAMKPSLVIASDLAQPSLALRQVEQAGVKVVTVTGKPELGAIDEKIAVIAATLGREKEGKALQAKLDRQIAAVPTHRLPVRVLFIMAHTGIAAMGAGNGTAAEGAIRSAGWTMPWLA
;
A
#
# COMPACT_ATOMS: atom_id res chain seq x y z
N MET A 1 -53.36 30.20 33.46
CA MET A 1 -52.38 29.13 33.77
C MET A 1 -51.98 28.45 32.46
N LYS A 2 -50.71 28.02 32.34
CA LYS A 2 -50.04 27.34 31.21
C LYS A 2 -49.24 28.23 30.25
N SER A 3 -48.05 28.62 30.73
CA SER A 3 -46.88 28.92 29.91
C SER A 3 -46.36 27.61 29.29
N TRP A 4 -46.23 27.58 27.96
CA TRP A 4 -45.58 26.49 27.22
C TRP A 4 -44.07 26.78 27.16
N VAL A 5 -43.27 25.96 27.82
CA VAL A 5 -41.80 25.98 27.69
C VAL A 5 -41.43 25.00 26.60
N ILE A 6 -40.95 25.51 25.46
CA ILE A 6 -40.33 24.71 24.41
C ILE A 6 -38.89 24.45 24.85
N GLY A 7 -38.60 23.23 25.30
CA GLY A 7 -37.25 22.77 25.62
C GLY A 7 -36.48 22.47 24.33
N LEU A 8 -35.44 23.27 24.06
CA LEU A 8 -34.52 23.04 22.96
C LEU A 8 -33.59 21.86 23.31
N LEU A 9 -33.90 20.68 22.80
CA LEU A 9 -33.05 19.49 22.91
C LEU A 9 -31.81 19.66 22.01
N ALA A 10 -30.69 20.03 22.60
CA ALA A 10 -29.39 19.99 21.93
C ALA A 10 -28.93 18.53 21.82
N LEU A 11 -29.23 17.90 20.68
CA LEU A 11 -28.64 16.61 20.33
C LEU A 11 -27.16 16.83 20.00
N PRO A 12 -26.22 16.08 20.62
CA PRO A 12 -24.83 16.15 20.24
C PRO A 12 -24.70 15.57 18.84
N PHE A 13 -24.44 16.45 17.86
CA PHE A 13 -23.96 16.01 16.55
C PHE A 13 -22.54 15.47 16.75
N SER A 14 -22.43 14.16 16.93
CA SER A 14 -21.15 13.47 16.77
C SER A 14 -20.78 13.57 15.29
N VAL A 15 -19.93 14.53 14.95
CA VAL A 15 -19.25 14.55 13.66
C VAL A 15 -18.32 13.34 13.65
N PHE A 16 -18.71 12.27 12.97
CA PHE A 16 -17.79 11.21 12.59
C PHE A 16 -16.81 11.79 11.58
N ALA A 17 -15.69 12.34 12.06
CA ALA A 17 -14.58 12.71 11.19
C ALA A 17 -14.03 11.41 10.59
N GLY A 18 -14.35 11.16 9.32
CA GLY A 18 -13.84 9.99 8.61
C GLY A 18 -12.31 9.96 8.60
N GLU A 19 -11.74 8.77 8.72
CA GLU A 19 -10.29 8.58 8.70
C GLU A 19 -9.70 9.06 7.36
N ARG A 20 -8.63 9.85 7.42
CA ARG A 20 -7.95 10.45 6.25
C ARG A 20 -6.63 9.73 6.03
N VAL A 21 -6.63 8.76 5.14
CA VAL A 21 -5.52 7.83 4.92
C VAL A 21 -4.68 8.26 3.73
N ILE A 22 -3.36 8.25 3.88
CA ILE A 22 -2.43 8.33 2.75
C ILE A 22 -1.77 6.97 2.58
N ALA A 23 -1.77 6.47 1.34
CA ALA A 23 -1.11 5.23 0.97
C ALA A 23 0.19 5.50 0.23
N ILE A 24 1.30 4.94 0.72
CA ILE A 24 2.61 5.05 0.11
C ILE A 24 3.07 3.66 -0.31
N GLY A 25 3.08 3.40 -1.61
CA GLY A 25 3.32 2.09 -2.21
C GLY A 25 2.14 1.67 -3.07
N GLY A 26 2.38 1.34 -4.34
CA GLY A 26 1.33 0.85 -5.23
C GLY A 26 0.64 -0.42 -4.71
N ASP A 27 1.42 -1.34 -4.13
CA ASP A 27 0.92 -2.53 -3.45
C ASP A 27 0.06 -2.20 -2.23
N VAL A 28 0.48 -1.23 -1.41
CA VAL A 28 -0.32 -0.74 -0.28
C VAL A 28 -1.65 -0.18 -0.76
N THR A 29 -1.64 0.69 -1.78
CA THR A 29 -2.85 1.28 -2.34
C THR A 29 -3.79 0.22 -2.90
N GLU A 30 -3.29 -0.73 -3.69
CA GLU A 30 -4.09 -1.82 -4.24
C GLU A 30 -4.77 -2.66 -3.16
N ILE A 31 -4.05 -3.00 -2.09
CA ILE A 31 -4.62 -3.76 -0.96
C ILE A 31 -5.72 -2.95 -0.26
N ILE A 32 -5.52 -1.65 -0.01
CA ILE A 32 -6.55 -0.80 0.62
C ILE A 32 -7.84 -0.78 -0.21
N TYR A 33 -7.72 -0.66 -1.53
CA TYR A 33 -8.87 -0.76 -2.42
C TYR A 33 -9.51 -2.15 -2.42
N ALA A 34 -8.71 -3.21 -2.43
CA ALA A 34 -9.19 -4.59 -2.39
C ALA A 34 -9.94 -4.93 -1.08
N LEU A 35 -9.60 -4.26 0.01
CA LEU A 35 -10.29 -4.33 1.31
C LEU A 35 -11.56 -3.46 1.38
N GLY A 36 -11.93 -2.78 0.28
CA GLY A 36 -13.10 -1.90 0.23
C GLY A 36 -12.93 -0.59 1.01
N ALA A 37 -11.69 -0.19 1.31
CA ALA A 37 -11.38 1.00 2.11
C ALA A 37 -10.91 2.19 1.26
N GLY A 38 -11.02 2.13 -0.07
CA GLY A 38 -10.56 3.21 -0.96
C GLY A 38 -11.16 4.60 -0.70
N GLN A 39 -12.36 4.69 -0.09
CA GLN A 39 -13.00 5.97 0.24
C GLN A 39 -12.30 6.73 1.38
N THR A 40 -11.45 6.08 2.18
CA THR A 40 -10.68 6.75 3.23
C THR A 40 -9.41 7.40 2.68
N LEU A 41 -9.00 7.06 1.45
CA LEU A 41 -7.79 7.58 0.85
C LEU A 41 -7.95 9.04 0.43
N VAL A 42 -7.06 9.90 0.93
CA VAL A 42 -7.02 11.33 0.60
C VAL A 42 -5.85 11.70 -0.30
N ALA A 43 -4.82 10.86 -0.36
CA ALA A 43 -3.70 11.00 -1.28
C ALA A 43 -2.93 9.67 -1.42
N ARG A 44 -2.03 9.62 -2.40
CA ARG A 44 -1.21 8.45 -2.73
C ARG A 44 0.20 8.87 -3.17
N ASP A 45 1.14 7.93 -3.27
CA ASP A 45 2.45 8.17 -3.91
C ASP A 45 2.43 7.97 -5.44
N SER A 46 3.51 8.33 -6.13
CA SER A 46 3.58 8.28 -7.59
C SER A 46 3.47 6.88 -8.20
N THR A 47 3.80 5.83 -7.44
CA THR A 47 3.74 4.43 -7.91
C THR A 47 2.35 3.82 -7.84
N SER A 48 1.46 4.44 -7.06
CA SER A 48 0.09 4.00 -6.84
C SER A 48 -0.81 4.37 -8.01
N GLN A 49 -0.83 3.50 -9.02
CA GLN A 49 -1.56 3.68 -10.28
C GLN A 49 -2.76 2.74 -10.44
N GLN A 50 -2.94 1.82 -9.50
CA GLN A 50 -4.01 0.82 -9.50
C GLN A 50 -4.82 0.89 -8.19
N PRO A 51 -6.13 0.63 -8.25
CA PRO A 51 -6.97 0.61 -9.46
C PRO A 51 -7.01 1.99 -10.16
N PRO A 52 -7.51 2.11 -11.41
CA PRO A 52 -7.48 3.37 -12.17
C PRO A 52 -8.04 4.59 -11.42
N GLN A 53 -9.07 4.40 -10.58
CA GLN A 53 -9.65 5.44 -9.73
C GLN A 53 -8.66 6.03 -8.71
N ALA A 54 -7.62 5.30 -8.30
CA ALA A 54 -6.57 5.79 -7.40
C ALA A 54 -5.77 6.95 -8.03
N THR A 55 -5.68 7.00 -9.37
CA THR A 55 -4.93 8.04 -10.08
C THR A 55 -5.55 9.43 -9.95
N ALA A 56 -6.84 9.51 -9.63
CA ALA A 56 -7.54 10.77 -9.35
C ALA A 56 -7.16 11.37 -8.00
N LEU A 57 -6.58 10.59 -7.09
CA LEU A 57 -6.11 11.08 -5.80
C LEU A 57 -4.85 11.95 -5.97
N PRO A 58 -4.71 13.01 -5.16
CA PRO A 58 -3.48 13.78 -5.07
C PRO A 58 -2.23 12.90 -4.92
N ASN A 59 -1.16 13.28 -5.60
CA ASN A 59 0.12 12.60 -5.56
C ASN A 59 1.08 13.34 -4.62
N VAL A 60 1.54 12.68 -3.55
CA VAL A 60 2.47 13.25 -2.55
C VAL A 60 3.95 13.08 -2.90
N GLY A 61 4.25 12.54 -4.09
CA GLY A 61 5.61 12.34 -4.58
C GLY A 61 5.98 10.87 -4.72
N TYR A 62 7.22 10.62 -5.09
CA TYR A 62 7.71 9.26 -5.31
C TYR A 62 8.09 8.59 -3.98
N MET A 63 7.67 7.33 -3.77
CA MET A 63 7.93 6.62 -2.50
C MET A 63 9.41 6.59 -2.11
N ARG A 64 10.37 6.66 -3.05
CA ARG A 64 11.81 6.64 -2.73
C ARG A 64 12.44 8.03 -2.60
N GLN A 65 11.64 9.08 -2.71
CA GLN A 65 12.04 10.49 -2.62
C GLN A 65 10.95 11.30 -1.91
N LEU A 66 10.47 10.79 -0.77
CA LEU A 66 9.42 11.42 0.01
C LEU A 66 9.90 12.70 0.70
N ASN A 67 8.95 13.57 0.98
CA ASN A 67 9.12 14.73 1.84
C ASN A 67 7.93 14.82 2.81
N ALA A 68 8.19 15.26 4.04
CA ALA A 68 7.15 15.33 5.07
C ALA A 68 6.09 16.40 4.77
N GLU A 69 6.52 17.53 4.19
CA GLU A 69 5.63 18.67 3.89
C GLU A 69 4.47 18.29 2.98
N GLY A 70 4.75 17.59 1.87
CA GLY A 70 3.73 17.13 0.93
C GLY A 70 2.73 16.15 1.54
N ILE A 71 3.19 15.30 2.46
CA ILE A 71 2.32 14.38 3.21
C ILE A 71 1.45 15.17 4.20
N LEU A 72 2.04 16.06 5.00
CA LEU A 72 1.34 16.82 6.04
C LEU A 72 0.36 17.86 5.46
N ALA A 73 0.65 18.42 4.28
CA ALA A 73 -0.25 19.34 3.58
C ALA A 73 -1.63 18.72 3.30
N MET A 74 -1.68 17.39 3.15
CA MET A 74 -2.92 16.65 2.94
C MET A 74 -3.71 16.41 4.24
N LYS A 75 -3.21 16.85 5.40
CA LYS A 75 -3.85 16.69 6.71
C LYS A 75 -4.30 15.24 6.99
N PRO A 76 -3.41 14.24 6.87
CA PRO A 76 -3.76 12.85 7.15
C PRO A 76 -3.99 12.62 8.65
N SER A 77 -4.83 11.64 8.97
CA SER A 77 -4.87 11.03 10.31
C SER A 77 -4.03 9.76 10.38
N LEU A 78 -3.79 9.12 9.23
CA LEU A 78 -3.04 7.87 9.10
C LEU A 78 -2.22 7.88 7.80
N VAL A 79 -0.98 7.41 7.89
CA VAL A 79 -0.16 7.03 6.74
C VAL A 79 0.10 5.54 6.82
N ILE A 80 -0.21 4.81 5.75
CA ILE A 80 0.20 3.41 5.57
C ILE A 80 1.28 3.41 4.50
N ALA A 81 2.49 2.98 4.84
CA ALA A 81 3.65 3.08 3.96
C ALA A 81 4.39 1.75 3.82
N SER A 82 4.79 1.40 2.61
CA SER A 82 5.76 0.34 2.35
C SER A 82 7.08 0.64 3.07
N ASP A 83 7.77 -0.37 3.61
CA ASP A 83 9.10 -0.24 4.20
C ASP A 83 10.18 0.15 3.16
N LEU A 84 9.86 0.06 1.86
CA LEU A 84 10.68 0.55 0.75
C LEU A 84 10.60 2.07 0.59
N ALA A 85 9.72 2.73 1.34
CA ALA A 85 9.59 4.18 1.34
C ALA A 85 10.85 4.84 1.90
N GLN A 86 11.36 5.84 1.17
CA GLN A 86 12.56 6.59 1.52
C GLN A 86 12.38 8.09 1.22
N PRO A 87 13.10 8.98 1.94
CA PRO A 87 13.93 8.67 3.10
C PRO A 87 13.07 8.35 4.34
N SER A 88 13.50 7.40 5.17
CA SER A 88 12.80 7.07 6.44
C SER A 88 12.59 8.28 7.36
N LEU A 89 13.46 9.31 7.26
CA LEU A 89 13.33 10.55 8.01
C LEU A 89 12.02 11.29 7.71
N ALA A 90 11.52 11.27 6.47
CA ALA A 90 10.29 11.96 6.11
C ALA A 90 9.08 11.37 6.85
N LEU A 91 8.98 10.03 6.94
CA LEU A 91 7.93 9.36 7.69
C LEU A 91 8.05 9.60 9.20
N ARG A 92 9.28 9.65 9.75
CA ARG A 92 9.50 10.01 11.16
C ARG A 92 9.04 11.44 11.48
N GLN A 93 9.27 12.40 10.58
CA GLN A 93 8.80 13.77 10.76
C GLN A 93 7.26 13.85 10.74
N VAL A 94 6.61 13.05 9.88
CA VAL A 94 5.15 12.93 9.85
C VAL A 94 4.61 12.36 11.17
N GLU A 95 5.28 11.34 11.71
CA GLU A 95 4.93 10.76 13.01
C GLU A 95 5.13 11.76 14.17
N GLN A 96 6.23 12.51 14.16
CA GLN A 96 6.51 13.57 15.14
C GLN A 96 5.50 14.72 15.11
N ALA A 97 4.84 14.93 13.97
CA ALA A 97 3.74 15.89 13.83
C ALA A 97 2.38 15.34 14.34
N GLY A 98 2.36 14.14 14.93
CA GLY A 98 1.18 13.54 15.55
C GLY A 98 0.32 12.68 14.62
N VAL A 99 0.79 12.38 13.41
CA VAL A 99 0.09 11.49 12.47
C VAL A 99 0.50 10.05 12.74
N LYS A 100 -0.46 9.12 12.81
CA LYS A 100 -0.14 7.69 12.92
C LYS A 100 0.54 7.20 11.64
N VAL A 101 1.69 6.55 11.76
CA VAL A 101 2.37 5.91 10.61
C VAL A 101 2.41 4.40 10.83
N VAL A 102 1.93 3.64 9.87
CA VAL A 102 2.00 2.18 9.85
C VAL A 102 2.87 1.73 8.69
N THR A 103 3.88 0.92 9.01
CA THR A 103 4.79 0.37 8.00
C THR A 103 4.35 -1.02 7.57
N VAL A 104 4.42 -1.28 6.26
CA VAL A 104 4.04 -2.54 5.61
C VAL A 104 5.27 -3.15 4.97
N THR A 105 5.50 -4.45 5.12
CA THR A 105 6.70 -5.09 4.57
C THR A 105 6.81 -4.95 3.04
N GLY A 106 8.01 -4.73 2.55
CA GLY A 106 8.36 -4.62 1.13
C GLY A 106 9.21 -5.78 0.62
N LYS A 107 9.29 -6.88 1.39
CA LYS A 107 10.02 -8.10 0.97
C LYS A 107 9.54 -8.56 -0.42
N PRO A 108 10.45 -8.85 -1.35
CA PRO A 108 10.13 -9.18 -2.74
C PRO A 108 9.78 -10.67 -2.91
N GLU A 109 8.86 -11.20 -2.12
CA GLU A 109 8.48 -12.62 -2.12
C GLU A 109 6.98 -12.84 -1.93
N LEU A 110 6.43 -13.93 -2.47
CA LEU A 110 4.99 -14.21 -2.41
C LEU A 110 4.49 -14.36 -0.97
N GLY A 111 5.26 -15.00 -0.09
CA GLY A 111 4.89 -15.20 1.31
C GLY A 111 4.72 -13.89 2.09
N ALA A 112 5.28 -12.78 1.61
CA ALA A 112 5.11 -11.48 2.24
C ALA A 112 3.73 -10.86 1.97
N ILE A 113 3.01 -11.28 0.92
CA ILE A 113 1.71 -10.70 0.53
C ILE A 113 0.69 -10.83 1.66
N ASP A 114 0.63 -12.00 2.32
CA ASP A 114 -0.28 -12.23 3.44
C ASP A 114 0.01 -11.31 4.63
N GLU A 115 1.29 -11.08 4.93
CA GLU A 115 1.72 -10.15 5.97
C GLU A 115 1.24 -8.72 5.64
N LYS A 116 1.40 -8.28 4.39
CA LYS A 116 0.91 -6.95 3.96
C LYS A 116 -0.60 -6.82 4.15
N ILE A 117 -1.37 -7.81 3.71
CA ILE A 117 -2.83 -7.79 3.83
C ILE A 117 -3.25 -7.79 5.29
N ALA A 118 -2.63 -8.62 6.13
CA ALA A 118 -2.95 -8.69 7.55
C ALA A 118 -2.73 -7.34 8.26
N VAL A 119 -1.57 -6.70 8.03
CA VAL A 119 -1.23 -5.41 8.64
C VAL A 119 -2.20 -4.32 8.19
N ILE A 120 -2.48 -4.22 6.88
CA ILE A 120 -3.36 -3.20 6.33
C ILE A 120 -4.81 -3.43 6.81
N ALA A 121 -5.29 -4.68 6.79
CA ALA A 121 -6.63 -5.04 7.23
C ALA A 121 -6.84 -4.74 8.71
N ALA A 122 -5.89 -5.11 9.59
CA ALA A 122 -5.96 -4.79 11.01
C ALA A 122 -5.92 -3.27 11.26
N THR A 123 -5.14 -2.54 10.46
CA THR A 123 -5.04 -1.08 10.58
C THR A 123 -6.35 -0.38 10.25
N LEU A 124 -7.11 -0.90 9.28
CA LEU A 124 -8.34 -0.30 8.77
C LEU A 124 -9.63 -0.91 9.36
N GLY A 125 -9.53 -1.86 10.29
CA GLY A 125 -10.69 -2.58 10.83
C GLY A 125 -11.44 -3.39 9.76
N ARG A 126 -10.68 -4.08 8.91
CA ARG A 126 -11.13 -4.86 7.75
C ARG A 126 -10.61 -6.29 7.78
N GLU A 127 -10.41 -6.87 8.95
CA GLU A 127 -9.80 -8.18 9.15
C GLU A 127 -10.60 -9.31 8.48
N LYS A 128 -11.94 -9.17 8.41
CA LYS A 128 -12.80 -10.14 7.72
C LYS A 128 -12.54 -10.13 6.21
N GLU A 129 -12.50 -8.94 5.61
CA GLU A 129 -12.17 -8.72 4.21
C GLU A 129 -10.73 -9.15 3.92
N GLY A 130 -9.80 -8.88 4.83
CA GLY A 130 -8.40 -9.31 4.75
C GLY A 130 -8.26 -10.82 4.65
N LYS A 131 -8.92 -11.57 5.55
CA LYS A 131 -8.94 -13.04 5.49
C LYS A 131 -9.54 -13.57 4.18
N ALA A 132 -10.59 -12.93 3.69
CA ALA A 132 -11.21 -13.31 2.42
C ALA A 132 -10.27 -13.04 1.22
N LEU A 133 -9.53 -11.93 1.25
CA LEU A 133 -8.55 -11.57 0.23
C LEU A 133 -7.34 -12.52 0.24
N GLN A 134 -6.79 -12.83 1.41
CA GLN A 134 -5.71 -13.82 1.59
C GLN A 134 -6.14 -15.17 1.00
N ALA A 135 -7.27 -15.72 1.43
CA ALA A 135 -7.76 -17.00 0.92
C ALA A 135 -8.01 -17.01 -0.59
N LYS A 136 -8.36 -15.85 -1.18
CA LYS A 136 -8.50 -15.71 -2.64
C LYS A 136 -7.13 -15.78 -3.32
N LEU A 137 -6.15 -15.03 -2.82
CA LEU A 137 -4.80 -14.99 -3.38
C LEU A 137 -4.08 -16.33 -3.20
N ASP A 138 -4.22 -16.99 -2.06
CA ASP A 138 -3.69 -18.34 -1.82
C ASP A 138 -4.16 -19.33 -2.88
N ARG A 139 -5.47 -19.32 -3.20
CA ARG A 139 -6.02 -20.16 -4.27
C ARG A 139 -5.46 -19.81 -5.65
N GLN A 140 -5.25 -18.52 -5.93
CA GLN A 140 -4.69 -18.08 -7.20
C GLN A 140 -3.21 -18.45 -7.34
N ILE A 141 -2.43 -18.29 -6.27
CA ILE A 141 -1.01 -18.66 -6.21
C ILE A 141 -0.86 -20.18 -6.31
N ALA A 142 -1.66 -20.96 -5.59
CA ALA A 142 -1.62 -22.42 -5.65
C ALA A 142 -2.00 -22.98 -7.04
N ALA A 143 -2.74 -22.22 -7.84
CA ALA A 143 -3.08 -22.57 -9.21
C ALA A 143 -1.95 -22.29 -10.22
N VAL A 144 -0.90 -21.55 -9.82
CA VAL A 144 0.26 -21.27 -10.68
C VAL A 144 1.10 -22.55 -10.81
N PRO A 145 1.38 -23.04 -12.04
CA PRO A 145 2.24 -24.20 -12.21
C PRO A 145 3.66 -23.92 -11.72
N THR A 146 4.17 -24.74 -10.80
CA THR A 146 5.50 -24.59 -10.19
C THR A 146 6.54 -25.58 -10.74
N HIS A 147 6.20 -26.31 -11.81
CA HIS A 147 7.13 -27.24 -12.42
C HIS A 147 8.35 -26.49 -12.97
N ARG A 148 9.55 -26.93 -12.57
CA ARG A 148 10.79 -26.29 -13.04
C ARG A 148 10.96 -26.54 -14.52
N LEU A 149 10.97 -25.47 -15.30
CA LEU A 149 11.36 -25.51 -16.71
C LEU A 149 12.86 -25.21 -16.82
N PRO A 150 13.59 -25.86 -17.74
CA PRO A 150 15.00 -25.55 -18.00
C PRO A 150 15.14 -24.23 -18.80
N VAL A 151 14.48 -23.18 -18.34
CA VAL A 151 14.39 -21.87 -18.97
C VAL A 151 15.13 -20.86 -18.09
N ARG A 152 16.06 -20.13 -18.70
CA ARG A 152 16.76 -19.01 -18.06
C ARG A 152 16.12 -17.71 -18.50
N VAL A 153 15.77 -16.85 -17.55
CA VAL A 153 15.06 -15.59 -17.81
C VAL A 153 15.93 -14.40 -17.46
N LEU A 154 16.01 -13.45 -18.39
CA LEU A 154 16.65 -12.16 -18.23
C LEU A 154 15.56 -11.08 -18.11
N PHE A 155 15.48 -10.42 -16.95
CA PHE A 155 14.64 -9.24 -16.78
C PHE A 155 15.47 -7.96 -17.01
N ILE A 156 15.03 -7.12 -17.93
CA ILE A 156 15.63 -5.82 -18.24
C ILE A 156 14.66 -4.71 -17.87
N MET A 157 15.10 -3.79 -17.02
CA MET A 157 14.43 -2.53 -16.78
C MET A 157 15.05 -1.46 -17.68
N ALA A 158 14.23 -0.86 -18.54
CA ALA A 158 14.65 0.21 -19.43
C ALA A 158 13.70 1.40 -19.30
N HIS A 159 14.26 2.60 -19.23
CA HIS A 159 13.51 3.85 -19.27
C HIS A 159 14.33 4.90 -20.00
N THR A 160 13.64 5.85 -20.64
CA THR A 160 14.30 6.88 -21.45
C THR A 160 15.30 7.67 -20.62
N GLY A 161 16.53 7.79 -21.11
CA GLY A 161 17.58 8.60 -20.48
C GLY A 161 18.49 7.86 -19.49
N ILE A 162 18.26 6.57 -19.21
CA ILE A 162 19.18 5.74 -18.41
C ILE A 162 19.48 4.43 -19.14
N ALA A 163 20.71 3.94 -18.98
CA ALA A 163 21.13 2.65 -19.53
C ALA A 163 20.23 1.51 -19.02
N ALA A 164 19.97 0.53 -19.88
CA ALA A 164 19.20 -0.65 -19.51
C ALA A 164 19.88 -1.38 -18.34
N MET A 165 19.08 -1.79 -17.34
CA MET A 165 19.56 -2.48 -16.14
C MET A 165 19.01 -3.89 -16.09
N GLY A 166 19.89 -4.88 -15.87
CA GLY A 166 19.48 -6.24 -15.55
C GLY A 166 19.12 -6.37 -14.07
N ALA A 167 18.01 -7.05 -13.75
CA ALA A 167 17.65 -7.27 -12.35
C ALA A 167 18.47 -8.41 -11.73
N GLY A 168 19.28 -8.11 -10.72
CA GLY A 168 20.05 -9.11 -9.99
C GLY A 168 19.31 -9.76 -8.82
N ASN A 169 20.07 -10.27 -7.86
CA ASN A 169 19.54 -10.94 -6.67
C ASN A 169 18.84 -9.95 -5.71
N GLY A 170 17.88 -10.44 -4.94
CA GLY A 170 17.09 -9.67 -3.97
C GLY A 170 16.10 -8.69 -4.61
N THR A 171 15.86 -8.80 -5.92
CA THR A 171 14.93 -7.93 -6.64
C THR A 171 13.53 -8.56 -6.72
N ALA A 172 12.49 -7.73 -6.84
CA ALA A 172 11.14 -8.21 -7.12
C ALA A 172 11.05 -9.04 -8.41
N ALA A 173 11.87 -8.73 -9.41
CA ALA A 173 11.95 -9.51 -10.65
C ALA A 173 12.50 -10.93 -10.40
N GLU A 174 13.53 -11.08 -9.55
CA GLU A 174 14.01 -12.41 -9.13
C GLU A 174 12.93 -13.18 -8.38
N GLY A 175 12.28 -12.53 -7.41
CA GLY A 175 11.19 -13.14 -6.64
C GLY A 175 10.09 -13.69 -7.55
N ALA A 176 9.67 -12.91 -8.55
CA ALA A 176 8.67 -13.32 -9.53
C ALA A 176 9.16 -14.49 -10.42
N ILE A 177 10.37 -14.40 -10.96
CA ILE A 177 10.96 -15.43 -11.84
C ILE A 177 11.11 -16.76 -11.10
N ARG A 178 11.60 -16.75 -9.86
CA ARG A 178 11.71 -17.95 -9.04
C ARG A 178 10.37 -18.54 -8.66
N SER A 179 9.38 -17.68 -8.36
CA SER A 179 8.02 -18.11 -8.05
C SER A 179 7.34 -18.81 -9.23
N ALA A 180 7.71 -18.46 -10.47
CA ALA A 180 7.30 -19.14 -11.69
C ALA A 180 8.09 -20.44 -12.00
N GLY A 181 9.02 -20.85 -11.12
CA GLY A 181 9.83 -22.06 -11.31
C GLY A 181 11.01 -21.90 -12.28
N TRP A 182 11.41 -20.67 -12.60
CA TRP A 182 12.50 -20.36 -13.54
C TRP A 182 13.78 -19.89 -12.83
N THR A 183 14.90 -19.89 -13.56
CA THR A 183 16.20 -19.44 -13.06
C THR A 183 16.71 -18.21 -13.82
N MET A 184 17.58 -17.43 -13.19
CA MET A 184 18.27 -16.30 -13.82
C MET A 184 19.67 -16.71 -14.29
N PRO A 185 20.18 -16.16 -15.40
CA PRO A 185 21.42 -16.63 -16.02
C PRO A 185 22.71 -16.36 -15.24
N TRP A 186 22.74 -15.40 -14.31
CA TRP A 186 23.88 -15.12 -13.42
C TRP A 186 23.80 -15.83 -12.06
N LEU A 187 22.76 -16.64 -11.84
CA LEU A 187 22.57 -17.45 -10.66
C LEU A 187 22.85 -18.91 -11.00
N ALA A 188 24.12 -19.30 -10.85
CA ALA A 188 24.55 -20.70 -10.84
C ALA A 188 24.33 -21.29 -9.44
#